data_AF-A0A1H0KRZ6-F1
#
_entry.id   AF-A0A1H0KRZ6-F1
#
_cell.length_a   1.000
_cell.length_b   1.000
_cell.length_c   1.000
_cell.angle_alpha   90.00
_cell.angle_beta   90.00
_cell.angle_gamma   90.00
#
_symmetry.space_group_name_H-M   'P 1'
#
loop_
_entity.id
_entity.type
_entity.pdbx_description
1 polymer ?
#
loop_
_entity_poly.entity_id
_entity_poly.type
_entity_poly.pdbx_seq_one_letter_code
_entity_poly.pdbx_strand_id
1 'polypeptide(L)'
;MKHAIAAAVPSSLRRTRVVLPALLVAGVLGFSGCATSPGSTTPSPTVSEATASPTASASASSLPSATPTPSATSGGTEATTAPYNGEILIITSEVRDGSLQVSAMVPGVSESGGTCTLTLTSTGKSVQTAANEGKDVTYCGLMSIAVTDGSAQPTFQVSYSSRTTSATSAVTTVEPTS
;
A
#
# COMPACT_ATOMS: atom_id res chain seq x y z
N MET A 1 -42.93 -20.07 -21.61
CA MET A 1 -43.33 -21.05 -20.59
C MET A 1 -42.03 -21.61 -19.99
N LYS A 2 -41.32 -20.86 -19.14
CA LYS A 2 -41.27 -20.96 -17.66
C LYS A 2 -41.33 -22.40 -17.12
N HIS A 3 -40.17 -23.04 -16.98
CA HIS A 3 -39.97 -24.14 -16.03
C HIS A 3 -38.67 -23.90 -15.26
N ALA A 4 -38.82 -23.41 -14.04
CA ALA A 4 -37.79 -23.41 -13.01
C ALA A 4 -37.78 -24.80 -12.36
N ILE A 5 -36.59 -25.37 -12.16
CA ILE A 5 -36.41 -26.59 -11.39
C ILE A 5 -35.46 -26.25 -10.24
N ALA A 6 -36.05 -26.07 -9.07
CA ALA A 6 -35.36 -26.04 -7.79
C ALA A 6 -35.18 -27.48 -7.30
N ALA A 7 -33.96 -27.85 -6.93
CA ALA A 7 -33.66 -29.05 -6.14
C ALA A 7 -32.40 -28.74 -5.32
N ALA A 8 -32.57 -28.35 -4.05
CA ALA A 8 -32.59 -29.25 -2.89
C ALA A 8 -31.17 -29.51 -2.35
N VAL A 9 -30.84 -28.75 -1.31
CA VAL A 9 -29.67 -28.90 -0.44
C VAL A 9 -29.81 -30.18 0.40
N PRO A 10 -28.85 -31.12 0.38
CA PRO A 10 -28.73 -32.10 1.43
C PRO A 10 -27.82 -31.57 2.54
N SER A 11 -28.45 -31.12 3.62
CA SER A 11 -27.86 -30.98 4.94
C SER A 11 -27.76 -32.35 5.60
N SER A 12 -26.55 -32.84 5.87
CA SER A 12 -26.36 -33.98 6.78
C SER A 12 -25.40 -33.63 7.90
N LEU A 13 -25.97 -33.29 9.05
CA LEU A 13 -25.34 -33.45 10.36
C LEU A 13 -24.95 -34.92 10.58
N ARG A 14 -23.72 -35.17 11.04
CA ARG A 14 -23.37 -36.23 12.01
C ARG A 14 -21.99 -35.87 12.58
N ARG A 15 -21.94 -35.18 13.72
CA ARG A 15 -21.73 -35.76 15.07
C ARG A 15 -20.67 -36.86 15.07
N THR A 16 -19.45 -36.48 15.45
CA THR A 16 -18.60 -37.36 16.27
C THR A 16 -17.85 -36.52 17.29
N ARG A 17 -18.28 -36.64 18.55
CA ARG A 17 -17.52 -36.23 19.72
C ARG A 17 -16.30 -37.14 19.82
N VAL A 18 -15.10 -36.56 19.94
CA VAL A 18 -13.97 -37.23 20.60
C VAL A 18 -13.33 -36.23 21.55
N VAL A 19 -13.02 -36.78 22.72
CA VAL A 19 -12.72 -36.16 24.00
C VAL A 19 -11.28 -35.64 24.04
N LEU A 20 -11.09 -34.57 24.81
CA LEU A 20 -9.83 -33.98 25.28
C LEU A 20 -8.78 -35.03 25.74
N PRO A 21 -7.48 -34.71 25.74
CA PRO A 21 -6.95 -34.09 26.96
C PRO A 21 -5.84 -33.04 26.76
N ALA A 22 -5.68 -32.25 27.82
CA ALA A 22 -4.72 -31.20 28.05
C ALA A 22 -3.26 -31.67 28.08
N LEU A 23 -2.34 -30.78 27.66
CA LEU A 23 -0.96 -30.80 28.13
C LEU A 23 -0.44 -29.35 28.24
N LEU A 24 -0.32 -28.92 29.49
CA LEU A 24 0.46 -27.78 29.99
C LEU A 24 1.97 -28.01 29.75
N VAL A 25 2.72 -26.91 29.59
CA VAL A 25 4.13 -26.65 30.01
C VAL A 25 4.65 -25.53 29.08
N ALA A 26 4.60 -24.25 29.48
CA ALA A 26 5.59 -23.56 30.30
C ALA A 26 7.01 -23.60 29.68
N GLY A 27 7.33 -22.62 28.83
CA GLY A 27 8.67 -22.37 28.30
C GLY A 27 8.98 -20.88 28.36
N VAL A 28 9.98 -20.53 29.17
CA VAL A 28 10.25 -19.22 29.75
C VAL A 28 11.06 -18.33 28.80
N LEU A 29 10.72 -17.04 28.86
CA LEU A 29 11.40 -15.83 28.41
C LEU A 29 12.94 -15.87 28.37
N GLY A 30 13.52 -15.28 27.31
CA GLY A 30 14.94 -14.94 27.27
C GLY A 30 15.40 -14.24 25.98
N PHE A 31 14.96 -13.01 25.72
CA PHE A 31 15.64 -12.11 24.79
C PHE A 31 16.27 -10.95 25.55
N SER A 32 17.60 -10.97 25.62
CA SER A 32 18.45 -9.92 26.18
C SER A 32 18.24 -8.60 25.46
N GLY A 33 18.02 -7.54 26.24
CA GLY A 33 17.82 -6.18 25.78
C GLY A 33 19.10 -5.50 25.27
N CYS A 34 18.92 -4.67 24.24
CA CYS A 34 19.87 -3.68 23.77
C CYS A 34 19.92 -2.51 24.75
N ALA A 35 21.12 -2.11 25.21
CA ALA A 35 21.34 -0.86 25.91
C ALA A 35 22.19 0.06 25.03
N THR A 36 21.53 0.96 24.28
CA THR A 36 22.19 2.06 23.56
C THR A 36 21.61 3.38 24.04
N SER A 37 22.52 4.24 24.51
CA SER A 37 22.31 5.53 25.18
C SER A 37 21.51 6.55 24.35
N PRO A 38 20.75 7.42 25.03
CA PRO A 38 20.57 8.79 24.61
C PRO A 38 21.46 9.72 25.45
N GLY A 39 22.42 10.37 24.78
CA GLY A 39 23.14 11.53 25.31
C GLY A 39 22.17 12.68 25.52
N SER A 40 22.08 13.16 26.75
CA SER A 40 21.26 14.30 27.15
C SER A 40 22.06 15.59 26.98
N THR A 41 21.62 16.48 26.10
CA THR A 41 22.19 17.81 25.91
C THR A 41 21.65 18.77 26.98
N THR A 42 22.61 19.44 27.62
CA THR A 42 22.55 20.56 28.57
C THR A 42 21.48 21.64 28.30
N PRO A 43 20.86 22.22 29.35
CA PRO A 43 19.97 23.38 29.27
C PRO A 43 20.71 24.73 29.43
N SER A 44 20.18 25.81 28.84
CA SER A 44 20.18 27.14 29.47
C SER A 44 19.21 28.12 28.77
N PRO A 45 18.51 29.01 29.51
CA PRO A 45 17.38 29.81 29.03
C PRO A 45 17.75 31.27 28.74
N THR A 46 16.96 31.97 27.91
CA THR A 46 16.84 33.44 27.99
C THR A 46 15.45 33.89 27.55
N VAL A 47 14.74 34.50 28.51
CA VAL A 47 13.51 35.29 28.34
C VAL A 47 13.86 36.61 27.66
N SER A 48 13.03 37.08 26.72
CA SER A 48 12.87 38.52 26.47
C SER A 48 11.47 38.83 25.93
N GLU A 49 10.73 39.47 26.82
CA GLU A 49 9.47 40.18 26.64
C GLU A 49 9.80 41.64 26.23
N ALA A 50 9.16 42.19 25.19
CA ALA A 50 8.91 43.63 25.03
C ALA A 50 8.10 43.96 23.75
N THR A 51 6.84 44.34 23.96
CA THR A 51 6.24 45.64 23.60
C THR A 51 6.66 46.35 22.30
N ALA A 52 5.72 46.48 21.34
CA ALA A 52 5.10 47.75 20.92
C ALA A 52 4.21 47.59 19.65
N SER A 53 3.02 48.18 19.70
CA SER A 53 2.13 48.55 18.57
C SER A 53 2.35 50.06 18.27
N PRO A 54 1.74 50.74 17.28
CA PRO A 54 1.08 50.36 16.01
C PRO A 54 1.68 51.15 14.80
N THR A 55 1.21 50.94 13.56
CA THR A 55 1.01 52.01 12.56
C THR A 55 0.09 51.51 11.44
N ALA A 56 -1.05 52.18 11.26
CA ALA A 56 -1.93 52.02 10.11
C ALA A 56 -1.42 52.86 8.92
N SER A 57 -1.53 52.33 7.71
CA SER A 57 -1.70 53.17 6.52
C SER A 57 -2.37 52.38 5.41
N ALA A 58 -3.54 52.87 4.99
CA ALA A 58 -4.26 52.39 3.83
C ALA A 58 -3.63 52.97 2.56
N SER A 59 -3.64 52.21 1.46
CA SER A 59 -3.75 52.78 0.11
C SER A 59 -4.21 51.70 -0.86
N ALA A 60 -5.37 51.90 -1.46
CA ALA A 60 -5.87 51.15 -2.60
C ALA A 60 -5.43 51.87 -3.88
N SER A 61 -4.92 51.17 -4.91
CA SER A 61 -5.13 51.58 -6.31
C SER A 61 -4.61 50.58 -7.35
N SER A 62 -5.55 50.14 -8.21
CA SER A 62 -5.49 49.97 -9.68
C SER A 62 -4.55 48.98 -10.41
N LEU A 63 -5.25 48.08 -11.12
CA LEU A 63 -5.08 47.57 -12.51
C LEU A 63 -4.21 46.33 -12.83
N PRO A 64 -4.67 45.45 -13.75
CA PRO A 64 -3.99 44.22 -14.17
C PRO A 64 -3.06 44.45 -15.38
N SER A 65 -1.98 43.70 -15.52
CA SER A 65 -1.29 43.51 -16.81
C SER A 65 -0.41 42.25 -16.83
N ALA A 66 -0.19 41.78 -18.04
CA ALA A 66 0.04 40.40 -18.46
C ALA A 66 1.52 40.08 -18.75
N THR A 67 1.92 38.82 -18.45
CA THR A 67 2.73 37.90 -19.31
C THR A 67 4.21 38.28 -19.64
N PRO A 68 5.02 37.37 -20.21
CA PRO A 68 5.82 36.29 -19.62
C PRO A 68 7.34 36.59 -19.64
N THR A 69 8.14 35.83 -18.88
CA THR A 69 9.59 35.73 -19.17
C THR A 69 10.04 34.26 -19.17
N PRO A 70 10.39 33.69 -20.34
CA PRO A 70 10.99 32.35 -20.47
C PRO A 70 12.52 32.40 -20.49
N SER A 71 13.13 31.20 -20.50
CA SER A 71 14.53 30.85 -20.83
C SER A 71 15.41 30.54 -19.62
N ALA A 72 16.12 29.42 -19.49
CA ALA A 72 16.22 28.11 -20.15
C ALA A 72 17.10 27.27 -19.19
N THR A 73 17.06 25.94 -19.13
CA THR A 73 17.93 25.09 -19.97
C THR A 73 17.75 23.62 -19.58
N SER A 74 17.63 22.79 -20.61
CA SER A 74 17.40 21.35 -20.65
C SER A 74 18.24 20.47 -19.73
N GLY A 75 17.60 19.40 -19.25
CA GLY A 75 18.31 18.26 -18.66
C GLY A 75 17.42 17.21 -17.98
N GLY A 76 16.23 16.93 -18.51
CA GLY A 76 15.39 15.85 -17.99
C GLY A 76 14.39 15.46 -19.06
N THR A 77 14.74 14.43 -19.82
CA THR A 77 13.92 13.72 -20.78
C THR A 77 12.44 13.85 -20.48
N GLU A 78 11.71 14.41 -21.44
CA GLU A 78 10.25 14.37 -21.51
C GLU A 78 9.76 13.01 -20.99
N ALA A 79 8.84 13.03 -20.02
CA ALA A 79 8.01 11.87 -19.73
C ALA A 79 7.12 11.65 -20.97
N THR A 80 7.71 11.06 -22.00
CA THR A 80 7.11 10.76 -23.29
C THR A 80 6.20 9.57 -23.12
N THR A 81 4.91 9.84 -23.37
CA THR A 81 3.85 8.97 -23.88
C THR A 81 3.47 7.77 -23.01
N ALA A 82 2.22 7.82 -22.52
CA ALA A 82 1.57 6.84 -21.65
C ALA A 82 2.03 5.40 -21.92
N PRO A 83 2.56 4.72 -20.89
CA PRO A 83 3.04 3.39 -21.12
C PRO A 83 1.98 2.31 -21.30
N TYR A 84 2.45 1.13 -21.70
CA TYR A 84 1.66 -0.08 -21.89
C TYR A 84 0.70 -0.39 -20.71
N ASN A 85 -0.61 -0.32 -21.00
CA ASN A 85 -1.74 -0.57 -20.11
C ASN A 85 -2.13 -2.06 -20.07
N GLY A 86 -1.13 -2.94 -19.97
CA GLY A 86 -1.39 -4.35 -19.71
C GLY A 86 -2.05 -4.56 -18.35
N GLU A 87 -2.72 -5.69 -18.18
CA GLU A 87 -3.19 -6.11 -16.86
C GLU A 87 -2.02 -6.71 -16.06
N ILE A 88 -1.89 -6.29 -14.80
CA ILE A 88 -0.99 -6.94 -13.85
C ILE A 88 -1.62 -8.28 -13.46
N LEU A 89 -0.88 -9.38 -13.60
CA LEU A 89 -1.34 -10.69 -13.17
C LEU A 89 -0.99 -10.92 -11.70
N ILE A 90 -2.00 -11.20 -10.89
CA ILE A 90 -1.80 -11.66 -9.51
C ILE A 90 -1.32 -13.11 -9.53
N ILE A 91 -0.16 -13.37 -8.92
CA ILE A 91 0.42 -14.71 -8.84
C ILE A 91 -0.09 -15.43 -7.59
N THR A 92 -0.03 -14.75 -6.44
CA THR A 92 -0.58 -15.25 -5.17
C THR A 92 -1.31 -14.12 -4.45
N SER A 93 -2.36 -14.48 -3.72
CA SER A 93 -3.09 -13.57 -2.84
C SER A 93 -3.73 -14.36 -1.70
N GLU A 94 -3.27 -14.14 -0.48
CA GLU A 94 -3.76 -14.85 0.70
C GLU A 94 -3.73 -13.97 1.94
N VAL A 95 -4.65 -14.21 2.87
CA VAL A 95 -4.58 -13.59 4.20
C VAL A 95 -3.87 -14.55 5.14
N ARG A 96 -2.78 -14.09 5.76
CA ARG A 96 -1.99 -14.85 6.73
C ARG A 96 -1.58 -13.94 7.88
N ASP A 97 -1.81 -14.39 9.10
CA ASP A 97 -1.46 -13.66 10.33
C ASP A 97 -2.02 -12.22 10.35
N GLY A 98 -3.26 -12.03 9.89
CA GLY A 98 -3.92 -10.71 9.82
C GLY A 98 -3.38 -9.78 8.73
N SER A 99 -2.54 -10.27 7.82
CA SER A 99 -2.00 -9.50 6.70
C SER A 99 -2.37 -10.13 5.38
N LEU A 100 -2.82 -9.30 4.43
CA LEU A 100 -2.97 -9.68 3.05
C LEU A 100 -1.59 -9.69 2.40
N GLN A 101 -1.17 -10.87 1.93
CA GLN A 101 0.09 -11.10 1.21
C GLN A 101 -0.21 -11.32 -0.27
N VAL A 102 0.38 -10.50 -1.13
CA VAL A 102 0.14 -10.51 -2.57
C VAL A 102 1.46 -10.50 -3.31
N SER A 103 1.60 -11.36 -4.32
CA SER A 103 2.64 -11.27 -5.32
C SER A 103 2.02 -11.14 -6.70
N ALA A 104 2.70 -10.46 -7.62
CA ALA A 104 2.17 -10.17 -8.94
C ALA A 104 3.28 -10.08 -9.97
N MET A 105 2.93 -10.07 -11.26
CA MET A 105 3.86 -9.75 -12.34
C MET A 105 3.19 -8.90 -13.43
N VAL A 106 4.03 -8.15 -14.13
CA VAL A 106 3.67 -7.35 -15.30
C VAL A 106 4.20 -8.07 -16.54
N PRO A 107 3.33 -8.72 -17.33
CA PRO A 107 3.76 -9.44 -18.53
C PRO A 107 4.20 -8.49 -19.65
N GLY A 108 5.20 -8.90 -20.43
CA GLY A 108 5.69 -8.15 -21.60
C GLY A 108 6.51 -6.91 -21.26
N VAL A 109 6.85 -6.73 -19.98
CA VAL A 109 7.64 -5.62 -19.46
C VAL A 109 8.87 -6.22 -18.81
N SER A 110 10.06 -5.80 -19.22
CA SER A 110 11.33 -6.20 -18.59
C SER A 110 12.08 -4.92 -18.26
N GLU A 111 11.80 -4.37 -17.09
CA GLU A 111 12.39 -3.11 -16.66
C GLU A 111 12.75 -3.16 -15.18
N SER A 112 13.86 -2.53 -14.84
CA SER A 112 14.33 -2.31 -13.48
C SER A 112 13.98 -0.90 -12.98
N GLY A 113 13.89 -0.75 -11.66
CA GLY A 113 13.63 0.55 -11.01
C GLY A 113 12.18 1.01 -11.04
N GLY A 114 11.23 0.13 -11.39
CA GLY A 114 9.81 0.37 -11.16
C GLY A 114 9.36 0.02 -9.74
N THR A 115 8.18 0.49 -9.37
CA THR A 115 7.57 0.29 -8.05
C THR A 115 6.23 -0.38 -8.21
N CYS A 116 5.99 -1.46 -7.45
CA CYS A 116 4.67 -2.05 -7.32
C CYS A 116 3.99 -1.49 -6.06
N THR A 117 2.70 -1.17 -6.17
CA THR A 117 1.87 -0.67 -5.07
C THR A 117 0.68 -1.60 -4.91
N LEU A 118 0.55 -2.22 -3.75
CA LEU A 118 -0.65 -2.94 -3.34
C LEU A 118 -1.55 -1.97 -2.57
N THR A 119 -2.81 -1.86 -2.97
CA THR A 119 -3.81 -0.98 -2.36
C THR A 119 -5.03 -1.78 -1.92
N LEU A 120 -5.41 -1.65 -0.65
CA LEU A 120 -6.69 -2.14 -0.15
C LEU A 120 -7.79 -1.19 -0.58
N THR A 121 -8.72 -1.67 -1.41
CA THR A 121 -9.79 -0.82 -1.97
C THR A 121 -10.79 -0.36 -0.92
N SER A 122 -10.96 -1.10 0.17
CA SER A 122 -11.90 -0.76 1.26
C SER A 122 -11.44 0.44 2.11
N THR A 123 -10.12 0.64 2.24
CA THR A 123 -9.54 1.66 3.14
C THR A 123 -8.63 2.66 2.44
N GLY A 124 -8.24 2.39 1.20
CA GLY A 124 -7.21 3.15 0.47
C GLY A 124 -5.80 2.97 1.02
N LYS A 125 -5.60 2.12 2.04
CA LYS A 125 -4.25 1.82 2.57
C LYS A 125 -3.42 1.15 1.50
N SER A 126 -2.15 1.55 1.39
CA SER A 126 -1.24 1.00 0.39
C SER A 126 0.12 0.64 0.97
N VAL A 127 0.76 -0.36 0.38
CA VAL A 127 2.16 -0.72 0.61
C VAL A 127 2.88 -0.77 -0.74
N GLN A 128 4.15 -0.37 -0.74
CA GLN A 128 4.98 -0.36 -1.94
C GLN A 128 6.15 -1.32 -1.80
N THR A 129 6.56 -1.90 -2.93
CA THR A 129 7.78 -2.69 -3.03
C THR A 129 8.50 -2.36 -4.34
N ALA A 130 9.81 -2.53 -4.35
CA ALA A 130 10.59 -2.43 -5.58
C ALA A 130 10.23 -3.61 -6.50
N ALA A 131 10.02 -3.30 -7.78
CA ALA A 131 9.84 -4.33 -8.79
C ALA A 131 11.18 -4.88 -9.23
N ASN A 132 11.20 -6.17 -9.56
CA ASN A 132 12.40 -6.86 -10.03
C ASN A 132 12.24 -7.25 -11.49
N GLU A 133 13.22 -6.90 -12.30
CA GLU A 133 13.27 -7.27 -13.71
C GLU A 133 13.48 -8.78 -13.86
N GLY A 134 12.77 -9.38 -14.80
CA GLY A 134 12.90 -10.78 -15.21
C GLY A 134 12.78 -10.91 -16.73
N LYS A 135 12.97 -12.12 -17.26
CA LYS A 135 12.89 -12.36 -18.71
C LYS A 135 11.46 -12.14 -19.20
N ASP A 136 11.25 -11.07 -19.98
CA ASP A 136 9.96 -10.67 -20.58
C ASP A 136 8.85 -10.35 -19.56
N VAL A 137 9.19 -10.23 -18.27
CA VAL A 137 8.25 -9.94 -17.18
C VAL A 137 8.93 -9.14 -16.08
N THR A 138 8.16 -8.29 -15.41
CA THR A 138 8.62 -7.59 -14.20
C THR A 138 7.85 -8.13 -13.01
N TYR A 139 8.56 -8.64 -12.01
CA TYR A 139 7.96 -9.24 -10.82
C TYR A 139 7.74 -8.20 -9.73
N CYS A 140 6.52 -8.14 -9.22
CA CYS A 140 6.21 -7.53 -7.94
C CYS A 140 6.50 -8.57 -6.86
N GLY A 141 7.54 -8.31 -6.06
CA GLY A 141 7.84 -9.13 -4.89
C GLY A 141 6.67 -9.18 -3.91
N LEU A 142 6.81 -9.99 -2.87
CA LEU A 142 5.76 -10.14 -1.86
C LEU A 142 5.44 -8.79 -1.20
N MET A 143 4.21 -8.32 -1.38
CA MET A 143 3.65 -7.14 -0.73
C MET A 143 2.76 -7.60 0.41
N SER A 144 2.98 -7.06 1.61
CA SER A 144 2.20 -7.42 2.80
C SER A 144 1.55 -6.17 3.39
N ILE A 145 0.24 -6.21 3.58
CA ILE A 145 -0.53 -5.11 4.18
C ILE A 145 -1.48 -5.64 5.25
N ALA A 146 -1.46 -5.02 6.42
CA ALA A 146 -2.35 -5.39 7.51
C ALA A 146 -3.82 -5.14 7.10
N VAL A 147 -4.65 -6.19 7.19
CA VAL A 147 -6.10 -6.10 7.01
C VAL A 147 -6.73 -6.03 8.40
N THR A 148 -7.40 -4.93 8.71
CA THR A 148 -8.00 -4.75 10.05
C THR A 148 -9.11 -5.78 10.25
N ASP A 149 -9.11 -6.41 11.42
CA ASP A 149 -9.80 -7.65 11.74
C ASP A 149 -11.27 -7.68 11.26
N GLY A 150 -11.56 -8.56 10.31
CA GLY A 150 -12.94 -8.92 9.97
C GLY A 150 -13.47 -8.45 8.62
N SER A 151 -12.63 -7.91 7.73
CA SER A 151 -13.01 -7.96 6.30
C SER A 151 -13.03 -9.42 5.90
N ALA A 152 -14.22 -10.03 5.98
CA ALA A 152 -14.41 -11.44 5.66
C ALA A 152 -13.95 -11.76 4.23
N GLN A 153 -13.76 -10.74 3.38
CA GLN A 153 -13.25 -10.86 2.02
C GLN A 153 -12.52 -9.56 1.65
N PRO A 154 -11.22 -9.37 1.94
CA PRO A 154 -10.53 -8.14 1.59
C PRO A 154 -10.42 -7.98 0.06
N THR A 155 -10.76 -6.79 -0.41
CA THR A 155 -10.68 -6.40 -1.82
C THR A 155 -9.46 -5.51 -2.05
N PHE A 156 -8.65 -5.82 -3.05
CA PHE A 156 -7.38 -5.13 -3.31
C PHE A 156 -7.13 -4.92 -4.80
N GLN A 157 -6.17 -4.06 -5.10
CA GLN A 157 -5.64 -3.83 -6.43
C GLN A 157 -4.12 -3.66 -6.35
N VAL A 158 -3.41 -4.13 -7.37
CA VAL A 158 -1.97 -3.87 -7.54
C VAL A 158 -1.78 -2.91 -8.71
N SER A 159 -0.91 -1.92 -8.54
CA SER A 159 -0.42 -1.08 -9.63
C SER A 159 1.09 -1.16 -9.74
N TYR A 160 1.61 -0.88 -10.92
CA TYR A 160 3.02 -0.81 -11.23
C TYR A 160 3.30 0.51 -11.92
N SER A 161 4.41 1.15 -11.57
CA SER A 161 4.84 2.41 -12.17
C SER A 161 6.37 2.46 -12.29
N SER A 162 6.86 2.81 -13.47
CA SER A 162 8.26 3.11 -13.79
C SER A 162 8.32 4.41 -14.58
N ARG A 163 9.50 4.77 -15.10
CA ARG A 163 9.64 5.95 -15.99
C ARG A 163 8.91 5.78 -17.32
N THR A 164 8.80 4.54 -17.77
CA THR A 164 8.38 4.17 -19.12
C THR A 164 7.22 3.20 -19.14
N THR A 165 6.77 2.71 -17.97
CA THR A 165 5.71 1.71 -17.78
C THR A 165 4.73 2.08 -16.66
N SER A 166 3.43 1.82 -16.86
CA SER A 166 2.38 1.96 -15.85
C SER A 166 1.27 0.97 -16.15
N ALA A 167 0.94 0.14 -15.17
CA ALA A 167 -0.05 -0.93 -15.31
C ALA A 167 -0.87 -1.08 -14.02
N THR A 168 -2.04 -1.70 -14.10
CA THR A 168 -2.93 -1.91 -12.94
C THR A 168 -3.71 -3.21 -13.11
N SER A 169 -3.89 -3.95 -12.02
CA SER A 169 -4.70 -5.18 -12.00
C SER A 169 -6.20 -4.87 -11.95
N ALA A 170 -7.04 -5.85 -12.27
CA ALA A 170 -8.42 -5.84 -11.80
C ALA A 170 -8.49 -5.81 -10.25
N VAL A 171 -9.62 -5.33 -9.73
CA VAL A 171 -9.92 -5.44 -8.30
C VAL A 171 -10.18 -6.90 -7.98
N THR A 172 -9.39 -7.45 -7.06
CA THR A 172 -9.44 -8.86 -6.67
C THR A 172 -9.93 -8.98 -5.24
N THR A 173 -10.70 -10.04 -4.96
CA THR A 173 -11.22 -10.37 -3.63
C THR A 173 -10.54 -11.64 -3.15
N VAL A 174 -10.02 -11.66 -1.92
CA VAL A 174 -9.46 -12.87 -1.31
C VAL A 174 -10.48 -13.50 -0.37
N GLU A 175 -10.67 -14.81 -0.47
CA GLU A 175 -11.39 -15.57 0.55
C GLU A 175 -10.45 -15.87 1.74
N PRO A 176 -10.92 -15.70 2.99
CA PRO A 176 -10.14 -15.97 4.17
C PRO A 176 -9.96 -17.47 4.30
N THR A 177 -8.73 -17.88 4.58
CA THR A 177 -8.41 -19.24 4.99
C THR A 177 -8.98 -19.46 6.40
N SER A 178 -10.06 -20.23 6.47
CA SER A 178 -10.76 -20.58 7.72
C SER A 178 -10.05 -21.69 8.51
#